data_AF-A0A2Z6QJZ6-F1
#
_entry.id   AF-A0A2Z6QJZ6-F1
#
_cell.length_a   1.000
_cell.length_b   1.000
_cell.length_c   1.000
_cell.angle_alpha   90.00
_cell.angle_beta   90.00
_cell.angle_gamma   90.00
#
_symmetry.space_group_name_H-M   'P 1'
#
loop_
_entity.id
_entity.type
_entity.pdbx_description
1 polymer ?
#
loop_
_entity_poly.entity_id
_entity_poly.type
_entity_poly.pdbx_seq_one_letter_code
_entity_poly.pdbx_strand_id
1 'polypeptide(L)'
;MDKALDYSGPSKLSKRLLNIMTWLDNNFFTDIYRKLNPQKKSFTWRNKNTSIRIDYIWADPKLEANIRKNHIYQSIDITDSDHNITLTEISLTSIITTNNRRGIRVEKSSTRIIYNYENTTNEQWNGYESHLKELLEKQRAFIYIEAQGHNKDTLNNLWDIIYNCIQQAALKHIPHKKVGGNKTNLNRNYKEVEDSSKERKDLLYIRKIIRRLSKNELKGTELTDVTKGIKTFNQKYGINILEITEDTDWHTWKCETREWVNVIRRVIKVKDKTIKEVTIKKRIEERNDMITRDQRKMINSILEKTYSKINLDRIRIITDIQDKILLNSKEEVQTEAINAFST
;
A
#
# COMPACT_ATOMS: atom_id res chain seq x y z
N MET A 1 35.42 1.74 -8.74
CA MET A 1 34.50 1.87 -9.89
C MET A 1 35.17 2.75 -10.94
N ASP A 2 35.40 2.27 -12.18
CA ASP A 2 36.10 3.05 -13.20
C ASP A 2 35.15 4.04 -13.89
N LYS A 3 35.14 5.29 -13.39
CA LYS A 3 34.28 6.37 -13.90
C LYS A 3 34.83 7.03 -15.16
N ALA A 4 36.01 6.65 -15.66
CA ALA A 4 36.47 7.08 -17.00
C ALA A 4 35.56 6.56 -18.11
N LEU A 5 34.84 5.46 -17.83
CA LEU A 5 33.86 4.86 -18.73
C LEU A 5 32.51 5.60 -18.75
N ASP A 6 32.31 6.59 -17.88
CA ASP A 6 31.10 7.41 -17.80
C ASP A 6 31.23 8.76 -18.54
N TYR A 7 32.40 9.02 -19.13
CA TYR A 7 32.73 10.31 -19.72
C TYR A 7 33.45 10.18 -21.07
N SER A 8 33.10 11.04 -22.02
CA SER A 8 33.80 11.18 -23.30
C SER A 8 33.76 12.65 -23.75
N GLY A 9 34.91 13.31 -23.83
CA GLY A 9 35.00 14.71 -24.28
C GLY A 9 36.39 15.32 -24.07
N PRO A 10 36.67 16.48 -24.68
CA PRO A 10 37.99 17.12 -24.67
C PRO A 10 38.38 17.75 -23.32
N SER A 11 37.40 18.11 -22.49
CA SER A 11 37.70 18.66 -21.16
C SER A 11 38.11 17.55 -20.18
N LYS A 12 39.25 17.69 -19.52
CA LYS A 12 39.54 17.00 -18.26
C LYS A 12 38.73 17.70 -17.16
N LEU A 13 37.40 17.56 -17.18
CA LEU A 13 36.60 18.02 -16.05
C LEU A 13 37.12 17.27 -14.82
N SER A 14 37.60 18.04 -13.84
CA SER A 14 38.20 17.54 -12.61
C SER A 14 37.43 16.33 -12.09
N LYS A 15 38.15 15.23 -11.86
CA LYS A 15 37.67 13.94 -11.32
C LYS A 15 37.20 14.08 -9.85
N ARG A 16 36.56 15.18 -9.48
CA ARG A 16 36.04 15.38 -8.14
C ARG A 16 34.73 14.63 -8.04
N LEU A 17 34.75 13.54 -7.28
CA LEU A 17 33.54 12.82 -6.90
C LEU A 17 32.56 13.81 -6.26
N LEU A 18 31.34 13.85 -6.77
CA LEU A 18 30.24 14.53 -6.10
C LEU A 18 30.10 13.93 -4.70
N ASN A 19 30.10 14.76 -3.66
CA ASN A 19 30.05 14.33 -2.26
C ASN A 19 28.93 13.30 -2.00
N ILE A 20 27.79 13.43 -2.70
CA ILE A 20 26.67 12.50 -2.60
C ILE A 20 26.98 11.10 -3.15
N MET A 21 27.75 10.98 -4.23
CA MET A 21 28.13 9.67 -4.77
C MET A 21 29.11 8.96 -3.83
N THR A 22 30.08 9.70 -3.29
CA THR A 22 30.97 9.17 -2.26
C THR A 22 30.19 8.74 -1.02
N TRP A 23 29.19 9.50 -0.61
CA TRP A 23 28.32 9.11 0.50
C TRP A 23 27.53 7.84 0.19
N LEU A 24 26.94 7.70 -1.00
CA LEU A 24 26.22 6.50 -1.42
C LEU A 24 27.13 5.27 -1.43
N ASP A 25 28.31 5.39 -2.05
CA ASP A 25 29.33 4.33 -2.07
C ASP A 25 29.73 3.94 -0.63
N ASN A 26 29.97 4.92 0.25
CA ASN A 26 30.34 4.67 1.66
C ASN A 26 29.21 4.05 2.49
N ASN A 27 27.95 4.23 2.09
CA ASN A 27 26.77 3.64 2.74
C ASN A 27 26.31 2.34 2.05
N PHE A 28 27.21 1.70 1.28
CA PHE A 28 26.98 0.42 0.60
C PHE A 28 25.84 0.44 -0.42
N PHE A 29 25.44 1.61 -0.92
CA PHE A 29 24.58 1.69 -2.08
C PHE A 29 25.40 1.38 -3.33
N THR A 30 24.81 0.62 -4.24
CA THR A 30 25.48 0.20 -5.47
C THR A 30 24.84 0.84 -6.69
N ASP A 31 25.66 1.48 -7.53
CA ASP A 31 25.25 1.91 -8.86
C ASP A 31 25.04 0.69 -9.76
N ILE A 32 23.76 0.44 -10.04
CA ILE A 32 23.27 -0.77 -10.70
C ILE A 32 23.86 -0.91 -12.10
N TYR A 33 23.93 0.19 -12.86
CA TYR A 33 24.37 0.16 -14.24
C TYR A 33 25.81 -0.34 -14.32
N ARG A 34 26.67 0.24 -13.49
CA ARG A 34 28.11 -0.04 -13.51
C ARG A 34 28.46 -1.39 -12.87
N LYS A 35 27.67 -1.87 -11.92
CA LYS A 35 27.79 -3.26 -11.43
C LYS A 35 27.56 -4.26 -12.55
N LEU A 36 26.49 -4.10 -13.33
CA LEU A 36 26.13 -5.04 -14.40
C LEU A 36 26.96 -4.83 -15.69
N ASN A 37 27.55 -3.65 -15.86
CA ASN A 37 28.33 -3.28 -17.04
C ASN A 37 29.68 -2.65 -16.65
N PRO A 38 30.57 -3.37 -15.97
CA PRO A 38 31.77 -2.79 -15.35
C PRO A 38 32.69 -2.10 -16.38
N GLN A 39 32.85 -2.71 -17.55
CA GLN A 39 33.76 -2.26 -18.61
C GLN A 39 33.08 -1.53 -19.77
N LYS A 40 31.74 -1.44 -19.78
CA LYS A 40 31.02 -0.85 -20.90
C LYS A 40 31.05 0.66 -20.80
N LYS A 41 31.48 1.33 -21.87
CA LYS A 41 31.35 2.78 -22.02
C LYS A 41 29.93 3.09 -22.49
N SER A 42 29.19 3.90 -21.74
CA SER A 42 27.80 4.25 -22.08
C SER A 42 27.39 5.54 -21.39
N PHE A 43 26.45 6.26 -22.00
CA PHE A 43 26.12 7.64 -21.64
C PHE A 43 24.61 7.81 -21.61
N THR A 44 24.14 8.64 -20.67
CA THR A 44 22.72 9.00 -20.59
C THR A 44 22.47 10.35 -21.22
N TRP A 45 23.48 11.20 -21.37
CA TRP A 45 23.35 12.49 -22.01
C TRP A 45 24.48 12.74 -23.01
N ARG A 46 24.18 13.47 -24.07
CA ARG A 46 25.16 13.85 -25.09
C ARG A 46 24.84 15.23 -25.66
N ASN A 47 25.89 16.04 -25.87
CA ASN A 47 25.87 17.21 -26.74
C ASN A 47 26.89 17.04 -27.88
N LYS A 48 27.13 18.11 -28.66
CA LYS A 48 28.05 18.07 -29.82
C LYS A 48 29.49 17.65 -29.48
N ASN A 49 29.97 17.92 -28.27
CA ASN A 49 31.40 17.78 -27.90
C ASN A 49 31.65 16.78 -26.76
N THR A 50 30.61 16.42 -26.01
CA THR A 50 30.71 15.66 -24.76
C THR A 50 29.57 14.66 -24.63
N SER A 51 29.88 13.48 -24.10
CA SER A 51 28.91 12.47 -23.71
C SER A 51 29.20 12.03 -22.29
N ILE A 52 28.19 12.09 -21.42
CA ILE A 52 28.34 11.76 -20.01
C ILE A 52 27.16 10.90 -19.52
N ARG A 53 27.41 10.05 -18.53
CA ARG A 53 26.34 9.41 -17.77
C ARG A 53 26.08 10.24 -16.53
N ILE A 54 24.89 10.83 -16.45
CA ILE A 54 24.47 11.68 -15.32
C ILE A 54 23.16 11.21 -14.67
N ASP A 55 22.52 10.18 -15.24
CA ASP A 55 21.31 9.57 -14.71
C ASP A 55 21.66 8.20 -14.12
N TYR A 56 21.38 8.01 -12.83
CA TYR A 56 21.81 6.84 -12.06
C TYR A 56 20.62 6.20 -11.34
N ILE A 57 20.68 4.87 -11.20
CA ILE A 57 19.83 4.14 -10.26
C ILE A 57 20.76 3.46 -9.28
N TRP A 58 20.65 3.84 -8.01
CA TRP A 58 21.38 3.26 -6.90
C TRP A 58 20.44 2.33 -6.12
N ALA A 59 20.95 1.18 -5.68
CA ALA A 59 20.20 0.24 -4.85
C ALA A 59 20.96 -0.08 -3.57
N ASP A 60 20.25 -0.28 -2.46
CA ASP A 60 20.82 -0.87 -1.26
C ASP A 60 21.14 -2.37 -1.50
N PRO A 61 22.01 -3.00 -0.69
CA PRO A 61 22.43 -4.37 -0.91
C PRO A 61 21.30 -5.41 -0.96
N LYS A 62 20.17 -5.17 -0.26
CA LYS A 62 19.04 -6.11 -0.26
C LYS A 62 18.26 -6.03 -1.57
N LEU A 63 18.05 -4.82 -2.09
CA LEU A 63 17.37 -4.63 -3.37
C LEU A 63 18.27 -5.02 -4.54
N GLU A 64 19.57 -4.81 -4.38
CA GLU A 64 20.62 -5.18 -5.34
C GLU A 64 20.58 -6.67 -5.69
N ALA A 65 20.44 -7.54 -4.69
CA ALA A 65 20.36 -8.99 -4.89
C ALA A 65 19.18 -9.43 -5.78
N ASN A 66 18.17 -8.56 -5.93
CA ASN A 66 16.96 -8.82 -6.67
C ASN A 66 16.98 -8.22 -8.09
N ILE A 67 18.06 -7.56 -8.50
CA ILE A 67 18.16 -6.96 -9.83
C ILE A 67 18.38 -8.04 -10.88
N ARG A 68 17.54 -8.03 -11.92
CA ARG A 68 17.64 -8.97 -13.05
C ARG A 68 18.39 -8.40 -14.24
N LYS A 69 18.14 -7.12 -14.55
CA LYS A 69 18.67 -6.47 -15.74
C LYS A 69 18.75 -4.97 -15.55
N ASN A 70 19.71 -4.34 -16.22
CA ASN A 70 19.77 -2.91 -16.38
C ASN A 70 20.22 -2.54 -17.80
N HIS A 71 19.62 -1.50 -18.37
CA HIS A 71 19.91 -1.04 -19.73
C HIS A 71 19.70 0.48 -19.88
N ILE A 72 20.40 1.09 -20.83
CA ILE A 72 20.19 2.48 -21.25
C ILE A 72 19.61 2.44 -22.67
N TYR A 73 18.39 2.94 -22.83
CA TYR A 73 17.69 3.03 -24.11
C TYR A 73 17.82 4.42 -24.72
N GLN A 74 17.99 4.49 -26.03
CA GLN A 74 17.92 5.77 -26.72
C GLN A 74 16.51 6.36 -26.61
N SER A 75 16.44 7.62 -26.21
CA SER A 75 15.21 8.37 -26.03
C SER A 75 14.62 8.92 -27.33
N ILE A 76 15.43 8.99 -28.40
CA ILE A 76 15.07 9.62 -29.66
C ILE A 76 13.74 9.09 -30.23
N ASP A 77 13.51 7.78 -30.12
CA ASP A 77 12.30 7.12 -30.64
C ASP A 77 11.14 7.06 -29.61
N ILE A 78 11.31 7.63 -28.41
CA ILE A 78 10.37 7.49 -27.29
C ILE A 78 9.89 8.84 -26.76
N THR A 79 10.82 9.76 -26.45
CA THR A 79 10.53 11.04 -25.77
C THR A 79 11.15 12.26 -26.44
N ASP A 80 11.97 12.09 -27.49
CA ASP A 80 12.71 13.18 -28.17
C ASP A 80 13.54 14.07 -27.20
N SER A 81 14.00 13.46 -26.10
CA SER A 81 14.85 14.11 -25.10
C SER A 81 16.33 13.91 -25.44
N ASP A 82 17.16 14.88 -25.06
CA ASP A 82 18.61 14.80 -25.04
C ASP A 82 19.17 13.83 -23.97
N HIS A 83 18.31 13.28 -23.12
CA HIS A 83 18.62 12.21 -22.17
C HIS A 83 18.06 10.85 -22.60
N ASN A 84 18.95 9.85 -22.68
CA ASN A 84 18.62 8.43 -22.81
C ASN A 84 17.99 7.88 -21.52
N ILE A 85 17.15 6.86 -21.65
CA ILE A 85 16.35 6.29 -20.56
C ILE A 85 17.10 5.15 -19.86
N THR A 86 17.38 5.29 -18.56
CA THR A 86 17.91 4.19 -17.74
C THR A 86 16.77 3.31 -17.22
N LEU A 87 16.82 2.01 -17.50
CA LEU A 87 15.84 1.02 -17.06
C LEU A 87 16.50 -0.05 -16.19
N THR A 88 15.90 -0.36 -15.04
CA THR A 88 16.27 -1.51 -14.20
C THR A 88 15.06 -2.42 -13.98
N GLU A 89 15.24 -3.72 -14.16
CA GLU A 89 14.26 -4.74 -13.78
C GLU A 89 14.62 -5.35 -12.41
N ILE A 90 13.68 -5.30 -11.47
CA ILE A 90 13.86 -5.76 -10.08
C ILE A 90 12.81 -6.83 -9.76
N SER A 91 13.26 -7.97 -9.23
CA SER A 91 12.43 -9.10 -8.82
C SER A 91 11.96 -8.97 -7.38
N LEU A 92 10.70 -8.65 -7.14
CA LEU A 92 10.16 -8.52 -5.78
C LEU A 92 9.60 -9.84 -5.19
N THR A 93 9.76 -10.97 -5.88
CA THR A 93 9.13 -12.25 -5.51
C THR A 93 9.44 -12.68 -4.07
N SER A 94 10.69 -12.57 -3.62
CA SER A 94 11.12 -12.92 -2.26
C SER A 94 10.58 -11.96 -1.18
N ILE A 95 10.39 -10.68 -1.52
CA ILE A 95 9.86 -9.65 -0.62
C ILE A 95 8.34 -9.77 -0.48
N ILE A 96 7.65 -10.07 -1.58
CA ILE A 96 6.18 -10.21 -1.59
C ILE A 96 5.75 -11.53 -0.94
N THR A 97 6.46 -12.63 -1.18
CA THR A 97 6.11 -13.95 -0.59
C THR A 97 6.28 -13.98 0.93
N THR A 98 7.26 -13.27 1.49
CA THR A 98 7.44 -13.12 2.94
C THR A 98 6.36 -12.26 3.58
N ASN A 99 5.91 -11.20 2.89
CA ASN A 99 4.77 -10.39 3.32
C ASN A 99 3.42 -11.12 3.23
N ASN A 100 3.22 -12.03 2.29
CA ASN A 100 1.92 -12.71 2.15
C ASN A 100 1.63 -13.74 3.25
N ARG A 101 2.65 -14.30 3.92
CA ARG A 101 2.43 -15.25 5.04
C ARG A 101 2.03 -14.59 6.36
N ARG A 102 2.21 -13.27 6.51
CA ARG A 102 1.80 -12.50 7.72
C ARG A 102 0.93 -11.27 7.46
N GLY A 103 1.03 -10.66 6.27
CA GLY A 103 0.30 -9.46 5.83
C GLY A 103 -1.13 -9.74 5.38
N ILE A 104 -1.49 -11.00 5.12
CA ILE A 104 -2.89 -11.46 5.08
C ILE A 104 -3.34 -11.87 6.49
N ARG A 105 -2.84 -11.20 7.55
CA ARG A 105 -3.77 -10.88 8.64
C ARG A 105 -4.67 -9.80 8.08
N VAL A 106 -5.73 -10.29 7.46
CA VAL A 106 -6.94 -9.57 7.13
C VAL A 106 -7.08 -8.38 8.10
N GLU A 107 -7.36 -7.19 7.58
CA GLU A 107 -8.16 -6.18 8.27
C GLU A 107 -9.57 -6.74 8.61
N LYS A 108 -9.64 -7.94 9.18
CA LYS A 108 -10.75 -8.37 10.00
C LYS A 108 -10.69 -7.36 11.11
N SER A 109 -11.66 -6.45 11.16
CA SER A 109 -12.00 -5.74 12.38
C SER A 109 -11.78 -6.72 13.52
N SER A 110 -10.70 -6.56 14.28
CA SER A 110 -10.35 -7.52 15.31
C SER A 110 -11.40 -7.33 16.39
N THR A 111 -12.50 -8.06 16.27
CA THR A 111 -13.54 -8.11 17.27
C THR A 111 -12.92 -8.85 18.43
N ARG A 112 -12.37 -8.08 19.38
CA ARG A 112 -11.87 -8.63 20.63
C ARG A 112 -13.07 -9.00 21.48
N ILE A 113 -13.08 -10.23 21.98
CA ILE A 113 -14.05 -10.68 22.97
C ILE A 113 -13.46 -10.36 24.34
N ILE A 114 -14.21 -9.65 25.17
CA ILE A 114 -13.85 -9.34 26.55
C ILE A 114 -14.84 -10.08 27.43
N TYR A 115 -14.34 -11.10 28.14
CA TYR A 115 -15.10 -11.84 29.14
C TYR A 115 -15.18 -11.01 30.42
N ASN A 116 -16.36 -11.00 31.05
CA ASN A 116 -16.66 -10.27 32.27
C ASN A 116 -16.63 -11.23 33.47
N TYR A 117 -15.42 -11.59 33.91
CA TYR A 117 -15.23 -12.56 34.99
C TYR A 117 -15.74 -12.08 36.35
N GLU A 118 -15.71 -10.75 36.60
CA GLU A 118 -16.13 -10.14 37.88
C GLU A 118 -17.64 -10.29 38.13
N ASN A 119 -18.44 -10.39 37.06
CA ASN A 119 -19.89 -10.50 37.15
C ASN A 119 -20.40 -11.91 36.77
N THR A 120 -19.50 -12.89 36.68
CA THR A 120 -19.88 -14.29 36.40
C THR A 120 -20.43 -14.92 37.68
N THR A 121 -21.64 -15.47 37.62
CA THR A 121 -22.26 -16.14 38.79
C THR A 121 -21.69 -17.53 39.02
N ASN A 122 -21.93 -18.11 40.21
CA ASN A 122 -21.48 -19.48 40.52
C ASN A 122 -22.13 -20.52 39.59
N GLU A 123 -23.40 -20.34 39.21
CA GLU A 123 -24.08 -21.22 38.26
C GLU A 123 -23.42 -21.19 36.88
N GLN A 124 -22.96 -20.00 36.45
CA GLN A 124 -22.24 -19.83 35.19
C GLN A 124 -20.85 -20.49 35.24
N TRP A 125 -20.14 -20.38 36.37
CA TRP A 125 -18.87 -21.08 36.58
C TRP A 125 -19.03 -22.60 36.58
N ASN A 126 -20.05 -23.10 37.27
CA ASN A 126 -20.36 -24.54 37.27
C ASN A 126 -20.71 -25.02 35.86
N GLY A 127 -21.52 -24.25 35.11
CA GLY A 127 -21.84 -24.55 33.72
C GLY A 127 -20.60 -24.55 32.81
N TYR A 128 -19.70 -23.58 32.99
CA TYR A 128 -18.42 -23.52 32.30
C TYR A 128 -17.57 -24.77 32.59
N GLU A 129 -17.43 -25.16 33.86
CA GLU A 129 -16.61 -26.30 34.27
C GLU A 129 -17.15 -27.61 33.70
N SER A 130 -18.46 -27.87 33.87
CA SER A 130 -19.09 -29.09 33.34
C SER A 130 -18.94 -29.18 31.82
N HIS A 131 -19.17 -28.09 31.10
CA HIS A 131 -19.05 -28.08 29.65
C HIS A 131 -17.60 -28.19 29.17
N LEU A 132 -16.63 -27.61 29.89
CA LEU A 132 -15.22 -27.76 29.59
C LEU A 132 -14.77 -29.22 29.73
N LYS A 133 -15.17 -29.90 30.82
CA LYS A 133 -14.87 -31.32 31.03
C LYS A 133 -15.44 -32.17 29.90
N GLU A 134 -16.72 -31.97 29.54
CA GLU A 134 -17.37 -32.67 28.42
C GLU A 134 -16.60 -32.48 27.10
N LEU A 135 -16.16 -31.25 26.79
CA LEU A 135 -15.42 -30.97 25.56
C LEU A 135 -14.03 -31.64 25.53
N LEU A 136 -13.32 -31.65 26.66
CA LEU A 136 -11.99 -32.27 26.78
C LEU A 136 -12.07 -33.80 26.66
N GLU A 137 -13.09 -34.41 27.27
CA GLU A 137 -13.36 -35.85 27.15
C GLU A 137 -13.73 -36.22 25.72
N LYS A 138 -14.65 -35.47 25.09
CA LYS A 138 -15.07 -35.68 23.71
C LYS A 138 -13.91 -35.60 22.71
N GLN A 139 -12.97 -34.67 22.93
CA GLN A 139 -11.78 -34.54 22.10
C GLN A 139 -10.61 -35.45 22.51
N ARG A 140 -10.81 -36.32 23.51
CA ARG A 140 -9.78 -37.24 24.04
C ARG A 140 -8.47 -36.53 24.42
N ALA A 141 -8.56 -35.28 24.88
CA ALA A 141 -7.38 -34.45 25.14
C ALA A 141 -6.40 -35.10 26.13
N PHE A 142 -6.94 -35.82 27.13
CA PHE A 142 -6.15 -36.48 28.18
C PHE A 142 -5.33 -37.67 27.69
N ILE A 143 -5.80 -38.39 26.66
CA ILE A 143 -5.15 -39.60 26.12
C ILE A 143 -4.40 -39.27 24.81
N TYR A 144 -4.51 -38.03 24.33
CA TYR A 144 -3.98 -37.61 23.03
C TYR A 144 -2.46 -37.85 22.91
N ILE A 145 -1.71 -37.54 23.98
CA ILE A 145 -0.25 -37.76 24.01
C ILE A 145 0.08 -39.25 24.03
N GLU A 146 -0.65 -40.04 24.81
CA GLU A 146 -0.42 -41.50 24.92
C GLU A 146 -0.71 -42.20 23.58
N ALA A 147 -1.68 -41.70 22.81
CA ALA A 147 -2.07 -42.28 21.52
C ALA A 147 -1.17 -41.85 20.34
N GLN A 148 -0.59 -40.65 20.37
CA GLN A 148 0.14 -40.05 19.23
C GLN A 148 1.65 -39.90 19.45
N GLY A 149 2.13 -40.21 20.66
CA GLY A 149 3.55 -40.15 21.03
C GLY A 149 4.07 -38.74 21.33
N HIS A 150 5.19 -38.68 22.05
CA HIS A 150 5.78 -37.44 22.53
C HIS A 150 6.61 -36.75 21.44
N ASN A 151 6.02 -35.82 20.70
CA ASN A 151 6.74 -34.94 19.78
C ASN A 151 6.17 -33.51 19.83
N LYS A 152 6.91 -32.56 19.24
CA LYS A 152 6.57 -31.14 19.24
C LYS A 152 5.22 -30.85 18.58
N ASP A 153 4.89 -31.55 17.49
CA ASP A 153 3.66 -31.33 16.75
C ASP A 153 2.45 -31.87 17.51
N THR A 154 2.60 -33.03 18.18
CA THR A 154 1.60 -33.57 19.11
C THR A 154 1.31 -32.59 20.25
N LEU A 155 2.33 -31.95 20.82
CA LEU A 155 2.15 -30.94 21.88
C LEU A 155 1.41 -29.70 21.38
N ASN A 156 1.76 -29.19 20.19
CA ASN A 156 1.07 -28.03 19.61
C ASN A 156 -0.40 -28.37 19.31
N ASN A 157 -0.66 -29.54 18.72
CA ASN A 157 -2.02 -29.98 18.42
C ASN A 157 -2.85 -30.18 19.69
N LEU A 158 -2.27 -30.75 20.75
CA LEU A 158 -2.93 -30.85 22.04
C LEU A 158 -3.26 -29.46 22.61
N TRP A 159 -2.31 -28.53 22.53
CA TRP A 159 -2.53 -27.17 23.00
C TRP A 159 -3.67 -26.48 22.23
N ASP A 160 -3.74 -26.67 20.92
CA ASP A 160 -4.83 -26.16 20.10
C ASP A 160 -6.18 -26.78 20.50
N ILE A 161 -6.22 -28.09 20.79
CA ILE A 161 -7.42 -28.77 21.31
C ILE A 161 -7.87 -28.13 22.63
N ILE A 162 -6.96 -28.02 23.61
CA ILE A 162 -7.26 -27.46 24.93
C ILE A 162 -7.72 -26.01 24.80
N TYR A 163 -6.99 -25.20 24.03
CA TYR A 163 -7.32 -23.81 23.77
C TYR A 163 -8.73 -23.66 23.19
N ASN A 164 -9.08 -24.47 22.19
CA ASN A 164 -10.40 -24.44 21.57
C ASN A 164 -11.51 -24.86 22.54
N CYS A 165 -11.26 -25.85 23.40
CA CYS A 165 -12.23 -26.26 24.43
C CYS A 165 -12.49 -25.14 25.44
N ILE A 166 -11.43 -24.49 25.94
CA ILE A 166 -11.53 -23.33 26.85
C ILE A 166 -12.32 -22.20 26.21
N GLN A 167 -12.01 -21.84 24.95
CA GLN A 167 -12.72 -20.76 24.27
C GLN A 167 -14.21 -21.09 24.06
N GLN A 168 -14.54 -22.31 23.67
CA GLN A 168 -15.94 -22.72 23.45
C GLN A 168 -16.75 -22.73 24.75
N ALA A 169 -16.18 -23.27 25.82
CA ALA A 169 -16.82 -23.27 27.14
C ALA A 169 -17.03 -21.83 27.64
N ALA A 170 -16.00 -20.98 27.52
CA ALA A 170 -16.06 -19.58 27.95
C ALA A 170 -17.11 -18.79 27.15
N LEU A 171 -17.16 -18.95 25.82
CA LEU A 171 -18.15 -18.26 24.98
C LEU A 171 -19.60 -18.59 25.33
N LYS A 172 -19.86 -19.82 25.79
CA LYS A 172 -21.21 -20.28 26.10
C LYS A 172 -21.68 -19.85 27.49
N HIS A 173 -20.80 -19.92 28.49
CA HIS A 173 -21.21 -19.78 29.89
C HIS A 173 -20.73 -18.48 30.56
N ILE A 174 -19.66 -17.86 30.05
CA ILE A 174 -19.11 -16.63 30.64
C ILE A 174 -19.68 -15.40 29.93
N PRO A 175 -20.28 -14.44 30.66
CA PRO A 175 -20.74 -13.19 30.08
C PRO A 175 -19.61 -12.47 29.34
N HIS A 176 -19.86 -11.99 28.13
CA HIS A 176 -18.83 -11.35 27.32
C HIS A 176 -19.40 -10.25 26.43
N LYS A 177 -18.53 -9.31 26.05
CA LYS A 177 -18.83 -8.27 25.06
C LYS A 177 -17.87 -8.34 23.88
N LYS A 178 -18.39 -8.09 22.68
CA LYS A 178 -17.60 -7.99 21.45
C LYS A 178 -17.24 -6.53 21.22
N VAL A 179 -15.95 -6.22 21.21
CA VAL A 179 -15.42 -4.88 20.91
C VAL A 179 -14.72 -4.94 19.56
N GLY A 180 -15.32 -4.34 18.54
CA GLY A 180 -14.74 -4.24 17.21
C GLY A 180 -13.91 -2.98 17.04
N GLY A 181 -12.78 -3.10 16.33
CA GLY A 181 -12.09 -1.93 15.78
C GLY A 181 -12.98 -1.22 14.77
N ASN A 182 -13.15 0.10 14.92
CA ASN A 182 -13.72 0.94 13.87
C ASN A 182 -12.98 0.63 12.57
N LYS A 183 -13.70 0.22 11.52
CA LYS A 183 -13.12 0.20 10.17
C LYS A 183 -12.76 1.64 9.84
N THR A 184 -11.50 2.03 10.04
CA THR A 184 -10.95 3.19 9.37
C THR A 184 -10.98 2.85 7.90
N ASN A 185 -12.09 3.21 7.24
CA ASN A 185 -12.22 3.17 5.78
C ASN A 185 -11.22 4.18 5.20
N LEU A 186 -9.93 3.83 5.21
CA LEU A 186 -8.85 4.62 4.61
C LEU A 186 -9.10 4.84 3.11
N ASN A 187 -9.92 4.00 2.48
CA ASN A 187 -10.33 4.11 1.08
C ASN A 187 -11.43 5.13 0.77
N ARG A 188 -11.99 5.87 1.74
CA ARG A 188 -13.03 6.87 1.41
C ARG A 188 -12.48 8.20 0.87
N ASN A 189 -11.26 8.58 1.22
CA ASN A 189 -10.75 9.91 0.84
C ASN A 189 -10.38 10.03 -0.64
N TYR A 190 -10.17 8.92 -1.36
CA TYR A 190 -9.85 9.00 -2.80
C TYR A 190 -11.09 9.23 -3.68
N LYS A 191 -12.28 8.79 -3.23
CA LYS A 191 -13.52 8.99 -3.99
C LYS A 191 -14.01 10.43 -4.01
N GLU A 192 -13.59 11.27 -3.07
CA GLU A 192 -13.95 12.70 -3.07
C GLU A 192 -13.12 13.54 -4.07
N VAL A 193 -12.09 12.95 -4.68
CA VAL A 193 -11.13 13.66 -5.57
C VAL A 193 -11.23 13.21 -7.03
N GLU A 194 -11.87 12.06 -7.32
CA GLU A 194 -11.99 11.52 -8.67
C GLU A 194 -13.44 11.09 -8.99
N ASP A 195 -14.08 11.73 -9.98
CA ASP A 195 -15.38 11.31 -10.55
C ASP A 195 -15.25 10.84 -12.01
N SER A 196 -14.05 10.91 -12.60
CA SER A 196 -13.82 10.49 -13.99
C SER A 196 -13.77 8.95 -14.17
N SER A 197 -14.40 8.18 -13.27
CA SER A 197 -14.27 6.72 -13.22
C SER A 197 -14.83 6.04 -14.48
N LYS A 198 -15.89 6.60 -15.06
CA LYS A 198 -16.51 6.12 -16.29
C LYS A 198 -15.60 6.39 -17.49
N GLU A 199 -15.04 7.59 -17.58
CA GLU A 199 -14.11 8.02 -18.63
C GLU A 199 -12.80 7.23 -18.61
N ARG A 200 -12.33 6.85 -17.42
CA ARG A 200 -11.15 6.00 -17.26
C ARG A 200 -11.41 4.57 -17.73
N LYS A 201 -12.61 4.01 -17.47
CA LYS A 201 -13.00 2.70 -18.03
C LYS A 201 -13.06 2.73 -19.56
N ASP A 202 -13.63 3.79 -20.10
CA ASP A 202 -13.73 4.03 -21.54
C ASP A 202 -12.34 4.18 -22.21
N LEU A 203 -11.42 4.90 -21.57
CA LEU A 203 -10.03 4.99 -22.00
C LEU A 203 -9.32 3.62 -22.01
N LEU A 204 -9.58 2.78 -21.00
CA LEU A 204 -9.03 1.43 -20.94
C LEU A 204 -9.61 0.53 -22.03
N TYR A 205 -10.89 0.70 -22.36
CA TYR A 205 -11.55 -0.01 -23.45
C TYR A 205 -10.88 0.27 -24.80
N ILE A 206 -10.64 1.52 -25.16
CA ILE A 206 -9.93 1.87 -26.41
C ILE A 206 -8.49 1.34 -26.42
N ARG A 207 -7.76 1.45 -25.30
CA ARG A 207 -6.41 0.88 -25.19
C ARG A 207 -6.39 -0.63 -25.38
N LYS A 208 -7.43 -1.34 -24.90
CA LYS A 208 -7.59 -2.78 -25.11
C LYS A 208 -7.79 -3.07 -26.60
N ILE A 209 -8.60 -2.30 -27.31
CA ILE A 209 -8.81 -2.44 -28.76
C ILE A 209 -7.48 -2.24 -29.51
N ILE A 210 -6.76 -1.13 -29.25
CA ILE A 210 -5.46 -0.84 -29.87
C ILE A 210 -4.48 -2.01 -29.67
N ARG A 211 -4.44 -2.59 -28.45
CA ARG A 211 -3.56 -3.73 -28.15
C ARG A 211 -3.96 -5.00 -28.90
N ARG A 212 -5.25 -5.31 -28.98
CA ARG A 212 -5.74 -6.52 -29.68
C ARG A 212 -5.56 -6.40 -31.20
N LEU A 213 -5.78 -5.22 -31.76
CA LEU A 213 -5.50 -4.93 -33.17
C LEU A 213 -4.02 -5.11 -33.49
N SER A 214 -3.12 -4.61 -32.64
CA SER A 214 -1.66 -4.77 -32.86
C SER A 214 -1.16 -6.21 -32.89
N LYS A 215 -1.98 -7.17 -32.45
CA LYS A 215 -1.67 -8.60 -32.45
C LYS A 215 -2.50 -9.40 -33.46
N ASN A 216 -3.29 -8.73 -34.31
CA ASN A 216 -4.23 -9.36 -35.24
C ASN A 216 -5.22 -10.35 -34.56
N GLU A 217 -5.58 -10.06 -33.31
CA GLU A 217 -6.46 -10.91 -32.47
C GLU A 217 -7.97 -10.61 -32.67
N LEU A 218 -8.35 -9.73 -33.60
CA LEU A 218 -9.74 -9.34 -33.87
C LEU A 218 -10.14 -9.80 -35.26
N LYS A 219 -11.18 -10.63 -35.36
CA LYS A 219 -11.71 -11.16 -36.63
C LYS A 219 -13.23 -11.37 -36.56
N GLY A 220 -13.89 -11.32 -37.71
CA GLY A 220 -15.30 -11.69 -37.85
C GLY A 220 -16.25 -10.90 -36.95
N THR A 221 -17.10 -11.60 -36.19
CA THR A 221 -18.14 -11.00 -35.34
C THR A 221 -17.57 -10.05 -34.29
N GLU A 222 -16.39 -10.32 -33.73
CA GLU A 222 -15.76 -9.43 -32.74
C GLU A 222 -15.37 -8.07 -33.34
N LEU A 223 -15.06 -8.01 -34.64
CA LEU A 223 -14.76 -6.76 -35.33
C LEU A 223 -16.02 -5.88 -35.41
N THR A 224 -17.16 -6.50 -35.71
CA THR A 224 -18.45 -5.79 -35.79
C THR A 224 -18.87 -5.22 -34.42
N ASP A 225 -18.64 -5.97 -33.35
CA ASP A 225 -18.90 -5.52 -31.98
C ASP A 225 -17.99 -4.37 -31.55
N VAL A 226 -16.70 -4.45 -31.90
CA VAL A 226 -15.75 -3.37 -31.64
C VAL A 226 -16.12 -2.11 -32.41
N THR A 227 -16.50 -2.22 -33.69
CA THR A 227 -16.93 -1.09 -34.51
C THR A 227 -18.21 -0.44 -33.97
N LYS A 228 -19.17 -1.23 -33.48
CA LYS A 228 -20.36 -0.71 -32.76
C LYS A 228 -19.98 -0.01 -31.45
N GLY A 229 -19.01 -0.56 -30.72
CA GLY A 229 -18.44 0.06 -29.53
C GLY A 229 -17.79 1.42 -29.81
N ILE A 230 -17.04 1.52 -30.91
CA ILE A 230 -16.41 2.78 -31.37
C ILE A 230 -17.47 3.82 -31.75
N LYS A 231 -18.56 3.45 -32.42
CA LYS A 231 -19.68 4.37 -32.71
C LYS A 231 -20.27 4.96 -31.44
N THR A 232 -20.56 4.11 -30.46
CA THR A 232 -21.09 4.54 -29.16
C THR A 232 -20.12 5.47 -28.45
N PHE A 233 -18.83 5.19 -28.55
CA PHE A 233 -17.76 5.99 -27.98
C PHE A 233 -17.60 7.37 -28.65
N ASN A 234 -17.67 7.42 -29.99
CA ASN A 234 -17.65 8.65 -30.76
C ASN A 234 -18.81 9.59 -30.39
N GLN A 235 -20.02 9.03 -30.29
CA GLN A 235 -21.21 9.78 -29.85
C GLN A 235 -21.05 10.35 -28.44
N LYS A 236 -20.49 9.56 -27.52
CA LYS A 236 -20.35 9.95 -26.12
C LYS A 236 -19.38 11.12 -25.90
N TYR A 237 -18.28 11.16 -26.66
CA TYR A 237 -17.22 12.16 -26.48
C TYR A 237 -17.19 13.24 -27.56
N GLY A 238 -18.07 13.18 -28.57
CA GLY A 238 -18.08 14.11 -29.70
C GLY A 238 -16.80 14.03 -30.53
N ILE A 239 -16.28 12.81 -30.70
CA ILE A 239 -15.02 12.54 -31.42
C ILE A 239 -15.30 11.69 -32.67
N ASN A 240 -14.30 11.57 -33.55
CA ASN A 240 -14.45 10.87 -34.82
C ASN A 240 -13.32 9.84 -35.04
N ILE A 241 -13.33 8.76 -34.25
CA ILE A 241 -12.47 7.60 -34.50
C ILE A 241 -13.04 6.83 -35.70
N LEU A 242 -12.20 6.53 -36.70
CA LEU A 242 -12.61 5.74 -37.87
C LEU A 242 -13.15 4.36 -37.47
N GLU A 243 -14.12 3.88 -38.23
CA GLU A 243 -14.62 2.51 -38.10
C GLU A 243 -13.55 1.51 -38.53
N ILE A 244 -13.54 0.33 -37.91
CA ILE A 244 -12.60 -0.73 -38.26
C ILE A 244 -13.31 -1.71 -39.20
N THR A 245 -12.71 -1.91 -40.37
CA THR A 245 -13.06 -2.91 -41.39
C THR A 245 -11.92 -3.92 -41.55
N GLU A 246 -12.16 -5.04 -42.24
CA GLU A 246 -11.12 -6.06 -42.48
C GLU A 246 -9.92 -5.52 -43.27
N ASP A 247 -10.15 -4.50 -44.11
CA ASP A 247 -9.13 -3.86 -44.95
C ASP A 247 -8.50 -2.59 -44.31
N THR A 248 -8.83 -2.30 -43.04
CA THR A 248 -8.31 -1.08 -42.39
C THR A 248 -6.79 -1.19 -42.17
N ASP A 249 -6.05 -0.20 -42.68
CA ASP A 249 -4.63 -0.06 -42.33
C ASP A 249 -4.50 0.28 -40.83
N TRP A 250 -4.06 -0.71 -40.05
CA TRP A 250 -3.92 -0.58 -38.62
C TRP A 250 -2.94 0.52 -38.22
N HIS A 251 -1.89 0.76 -39.02
CA HIS A 251 -0.85 1.72 -38.66
C HIS A 251 -1.42 3.13 -38.70
N THR A 252 -2.11 3.48 -39.78
CA THR A 252 -2.83 4.75 -39.92
C THR A 252 -3.92 4.89 -38.87
N TRP A 253 -4.76 3.86 -38.69
CA TRP A 253 -5.85 3.90 -37.71
C TRP A 253 -5.37 4.12 -36.27
N LYS A 254 -4.25 3.47 -35.89
CA LYS A 254 -3.63 3.64 -34.57
C LYS A 254 -3.11 5.06 -34.35
N CYS A 255 -2.47 5.65 -35.36
CA CYS A 255 -1.97 7.02 -35.29
C CYS A 255 -3.11 8.02 -35.08
N GLU A 256 -4.20 7.89 -35.84
CA GLU A 256 -5.37 8.76 -35.70
C GLU A 256 -6.09 8.57 -34.36
N THR A 257 -6.26 7.31 -33.94
CA THR A 257 -6.93 6.98 -32.65
C THR A 257 -6.12 7.49 -31.45
N ARG A 258 -4.80 7.60 -31.56
CA ARG A 258 -3.93 8.11 -30.50
C ARG A 258 -4.24 9.58 -30.16
N GLU A 259 -4.59 10.40 -31.16
CA GLU A 259 -5.00 11.78 -30.94
C GLU A 259 -6.32 11.86 -30.17
N TRP A 260 -7.28 11.00 -30.50
CA TRP A 260 -8.55 10.91 -29.77
C TRP A 260 -8.38 10.39 -28.34
N VAL A 261 -7.43 9.47 -28.11
CA VAL A 261 -7.03 9.04 -26.76
C VAL A 261 -6.49 10.22 -25.94
N ASN A 262 -5.75 11.16 -26.55
CA ASN A 262 -5.26 12.36 -25.88
C ASN A 262 -6.40 13.31 -25.52
N VAL A 263 -7.40 13.48 -26.39
CA VAL A 263 -8.61 14.27 -26.11
C VAL A 263 -9.31 13.77 -24.85
N ILE A 264 -9.47 12.46 -24.70
CA ILE A 264 -10.14 11.87 -23.53
C ILE A 264 -9.33 12.03 -22.25
N ARG A 265 -8.01 11.93 -22.33
CA ARG A 265 -7.14 12.25 -21.18
C ARG A 265 -7.33 13.70 -20.73
N ARG A 266 -7.53 14.64 -21.67
CA ARG A 266 -7.84 16.04 -21.33
C ARG A 266 -9.21 16.14 -20.64
N VAL A 267 -10.24 15.47 -21.15
CA VAL A 267 -11.58 15.42 -20.51
C VAL A 267 -11.49 14.92 -19.07
N ILE A 268 -10.79 13.82 -18.83
CA ILE A 268 -10.52 13.28 -17.49
C ILE A 268 -9.83 14.33 -16.61
N LYS A 269 -8.74 14.92 -17.11
CA LYS A 269 -7.95 15.90 -16.36
C LYS A 269 -8.77 17.13 -16.00
N VAL A 270 -9.63 17.62 -16.90
CA VAL A 270 -10.52 18.77 -16.64
C VAL A 270 -11.54 18.42 -15.58
N LYS A 271 -12.24 17.28 -15.70
CA LYS A 271 -13.23 16.83 -14.69
C LYS A 271 -12.62 16.69 -13.29
N ASP A 272 -11.50 15.99 -13.19
CA ASP A 272 -10.82 15.78 -11.90
C ASP A 272 -10.32 17.11 -11.33
N LYS A 273 -9.85 18.04 -12.17
CA LYS A 273 -9.45 19.38 -11.75
C LYS A 273 -10.64 20.18 -11.21
N THR A 274 -11.77 20.20 -11.92
CA THR A 274 -12.99 20.90 -11.48
C THR A 274 -13.48 20.38 -10.14
N ILE A 275 -13.47 19.06 -9.94
CA ILE A 275 -13.92 18.46 -8.68
C ILE A 275 -12.94 18.78 -7.56
N LYS A 276 -11.64 18.70 -7.82
CA LYS A 276 -10.63 19.11 -6.86
C LYS A 276 -10.82 20.58 -6.45
N GLU A 277 -11.11 21.47 -7.40
CA GLU A 277 -11.39 22.88 -7.11
C GLU A 277 -12.67 23.06 -6.26
N VAL A 278 -13.75 22.34 -6.58
CA VAL A 278 -15.00 22.36 -5.79
C VAL A 278 -14.77 21.83 -4.38
N THR A 279 -14.06 20.71 -4.23
CA THR A 279 -13.74 20.12 -2.93
C THR A 279 -12.87 21.05 -2.11
N ILE A 280 -11.86 21.70 -2.72
CA ILE A 280 -11.03 22.71 -2.04
C ILE A 280 -11.89 23.87 -1.54
N LYS A 281 -12.76 24.44 -2.39
CA LYS A 281 -13.66 25.54 -2.02
C LYS A 281 -14.56 25.15 -0.85
N LYS A 282 -15.21 23.99 -0.95
CA LYS A 282 -16.07 23.46 0.12
C LYS A 282 -15.31 23.30 1.45
N ARG A 283 -14.09 22.74 1.42
CA ARG A 283 -13.27 22.58 2.63
C ARG A 283 -12.82 23.91 3.22
N ILE A 284 -12.61 24.94 2.38
CA ILE A 284 -12.31 26.30 2.84
C ILE A 284 -13.55 26.90 3.53
N GLU A 285 -14.73 26.78 2.93
CA GLU A 285 -16.00 27.25 3.51
C GLU A 285 -16.29 26.56 4.85
N GLU A 286 -16.21 25.24 4.90
CA GLU A 286 -16.37 24.47 6.15
C GLU A 286 -15.40 24.94 7.24
N ARG A 287 -14.16 25.26 6.86
CA ARG A 287 -13.15 25.76 7.80
C ARG A 287 -13.46 27.18 8.26
N ASN A 288 -13.91 28.06 7.36
CA ASN A 288 -14.31 29.42 7.69
C ASN A 288 -15.50 29.42 8.65
N ASP A 289 -16.47 28.53 8.46
CA ASP A 289 -17.57 28.33 9.39
C ASP A 289 -17.09 27.86 10.77
N MET A 290 -16.04 27.05 10.83
CA MET A 290 -15.46 26.59 12.10
C MET A 290 -14.74 27.70 12.87
N ILE A 291 -14.28 28.77 12.22
CA ILE A 291 -13.67 29.94 12.90
C ILE A 291 -14.66 30.58 13.88
N THR A 292 -15.94 30.64 13.49
CA THR A 292 -16.99 31.26 14.30
C THR A 292 -17.68 30.27 15.22
N ARG A 293 -17.88 29.02 14.79
CA ARG A 293 -18.68 28.02 15.52
C ARG A 293 -17.89 27.08 16.43
N ASP A 294 -16.63 26.74 16.10
CA ASP A 294 -15.83 25.75 16.84
C ASP A 294 -14.32 25.91 16.58
N GLN A 295 -13.73 26.90 17.23
CA GLN A 295 -12.31 27.26 17.10
C GLN A 295 -11.37 26.13 17.49
N ARG A 296 -11.76 25.29 18.46
CA ARG A 296 -10.94 24.16 18.91
C ARG A 296 -10.82 23.11 17.82
N LYS A 297 -11.93 22.76 17.18
CA LYS A 297 -11.94 21.82 16.05
C LYS A 297 -11.21 22.38 14.83
N MET A 298 -11.26 23.70 14.61
CA MET A 298 -10.48 24.38 13.56
C MET A 298 -8.97 24.24 13.79
N ILE A 299 -8.48 24.61 14.98
CA ILE A 299 -7.06 24.49 15.36
C ILE A 299 -6.59 23.04 15.20
N ASN A 300 -7.39 22.07 15.66
CA ASN A 300 -7.06 20.66 15.54
C ASN A 300 -6.98 20.18 14.09
N SER A 301 -7.87 20.67 13.23
CA SER A 301 -7.86 20.35 11.80
C SER A 301 -6.66 20.97 11.07
N ILE A 302 -6.19 22.14 11.49
CA ILE A 302 -5.03 22.83 10.87
C ILE A 302 -3.73 22.16 11.28
N LEU A 303 -3.62 21.76 12.54
CA LEU A 303 -2.40 21.18 13.08
C LEU A 303 -2.26 19.68 12.78
N GLU A 304 -3.19 19.07 12.05
CA GLU A 304 -3.30 17.62 11.82
C GLU A 304 -3.10 16.77 13.10
N LYS A 305 -3.41 17.35 14.27
CA LYS A 305 -3.16 16.69 15.55
C LYS A 305 -4.19 15.61 15.77
N THR A 306 -3.82 14.38 15.47
CA THR A 306 -4.47 13.20 16.02
C THR A 306 -4.17 13.14 17.51
N TYR A 307 -5.09 13.63 18.34
CA TYR A 307 -5.01 13.37 19.77
C TYR A 307 -5.27 11.88 20.00
N SER A 308 -4.20 11.10 20.15
CA SER A 308 -4.26 9.88 20.93
C SER A 308 -4.61 10.28 22.36
N LYS A 309 -5.90 10.33 22.69
CA LYS A 309 -6.33 10.43 24.09
C LYS A 309 -5.83 9.17 24.78
N ILE A 310 -4.78 9.31 25.59
CA ILE A 310 -4.34 8.26 26.49
C ILE A 310 -5.39 8.21 27.60
N ASN A 311 -6.19 7.15 27.62
CA ASN A 311 -7.09 6.89 28.73
C ASN A 311 -6.30 6.10 29.78
N LEU A 312 -5.93 6.76 30.86
CA LEU A 312 -5.27 6.12 31.99
C LEU A 312 -6.37 5.53 32.87
N ASP A 313 -6.53 4.21 32.83
CA ASP A 313 -7.53 3.50 33.63
C ASP A 313 -6.94 2.99 34.96
N ARG A 314 -5.60 2.88 35.06
CA ARG A 314 -4.88 2.38 36.25
C ARG A 314 -3.49 2.99 36.36
N ILE A 315 -3.07 3.35 37.57
CA ILE A 315 -1.70 3.82 37.86
C ILE A 315 -1.11 2.96 38.96
N ARG A 316 0.16 2.57 38.78
CA ARG A 316 0.93 1.81 39.77
C ARG A 316 1.91 2.74 40.44
N ILE A 317 1.76 2.92 41.75
CA ILE A 317 2.71 3.65 42.59
C ILE A 317 3.64 2.62 43.23
N ILE A 318 4.94 2.91 43.22
CA ILE A 318 5.94 2.16 43.97
C ILE A 318 6.38 3.07 45.11
N THR A 319 6.00 2.73 46.33
CA THR A 319 6.49 3.44 47.52
C THR A 319 7.91 2.99 47.88
N ASP A 320 8.63 3.81 48.63
CA ASP A 320 10.04 3.57 49.02
C ASP A 320 10.27 2.26 49.79
N ILE A 321 9.20 1.66 50.33
CA ILE A 321 9.20 0.38 51.05
C ILE A 321 8.93 -0.82 50.10
N GLN A 322 9.03 -0.64 48.78
CA GLN A 322 8.74 -1.65 47.74
C GLN A 322 7.28 -2.14 47.66
N ASP A 323 6.38 -1.59 48.47
CA ASP A 323 4.94 -1.82 48.33
C ASP A 323 4.41 -1.23 47.02
N LYS A 324 3.54 -2.00 46.36
CA LYS A 324 2.99 -1.70 45.04
C LYS A 324 1.50 -1.45 45.16
N ILE A 325 1.12 -0.19 45.14
CA ILE A 325 -0.29 0.24 45.21
C ILE A 325 -0.81 0.43 43.79
N LEU A 326 -1.98 -0.16 43.49
CA LEU A 326 -2.65 -0.01 42.20
C LEU A 326 -3.88 0.88 42.40
N LEU A 327 -3.83 2.09 41.85
CA LEU A 327 -4.99 2.98 41.78
C LEU A 327 -5.85 2.56 40.59
N ASN A 328 -7.14 2.36 40.84
CA ASN A 328 -8.13 1.92 39.86
C ASN A 328 -9.38 2.82 39.81
N SER A 329 -9.54 3.74 40.77
CA SER A 329 -10.60 4.73 40.74
C SER A 329 -10.20 5.91 39.83
N LYS A 330 -11.18 6.44 39.11
CA LYS A 330 -10.96 7.48 38.09
C LYS A 330 -10.39 8.77 38.69
N GLU A 331 -10.84 9.13 39.89
CA GLU A 331 -10.44 10.37 40.57
C GLU A 331 -9.01 10.27 41.11
N GLU A 332 -8.63 9.14 41.71
CA GLU A 332 -7.28 8.91 42.21
C GLU A 332 -6.26 8.80 41.07
N VAL A 333 -6.61 8.09 39.99
CA VAL A 333 -5.76 7.96 38.79
C VAL A 333 -5.53 9.33 38.13
N GLN A 334 -6.54 10.20 38.08
CA GLN A 334 -6.35 11.55 37.53
C GLN A 334 -5.48 12.42 38.42
N THR A 335 -5.71 12.39 39.73
CA THR A 335 -4.95 13.21 40.69
C THR A 335 -3.47 12.81 40.69
N GLU A 336 -3.19 11.51 40.72
CA GLU A 336 -1.81 11.01 40.72
C GLU A 336 -1.10 11.25 39.38
N ALA A 337 -1.79 11.09 38.25
CA ALA A 337 -1.22 11.45 36.95
C ALA A 337 -0.84 12.93 36.88
N ILE A 338 -1.69 13.82 37.39
CA ILE A 338 -1.42 15.25 37.43
C ILE A 338 -0.18 15.51 38.29
N ASN A 339 -0.10 14.92 39.49
CA ASN A 339 1.04 15.11 40.38
C ASN A 339 2.35 14.64 39.76
N ALA A 340 2.37 13.46 39.14
CA ALA A 340 3.58 12.86 38.56
C ALA A 340 4.13 13.59 37.31
N PHE A 341 3.27 14.30 36.57
CA PHE A 341 3.66 15.01 35.34
C PHE A 341 3.69 16.55 35.49
N SER A 342 3.35 17.08 36.67
CA SER A 342 3.39 18.53 36.95
C SER A 342 4.66 19.00 37.67
N THR A 343 5.54 18.07 38.07
CA THR A 343 6.94 18.31 38.42
C THR A 343 7.82 18.26 37.18
#